data_AF-A0A7X7PK33-F1
#
_entry.id   AF-A0A7X7PK33-F1
#
_cell.length_a   1.000
_cell.length_b   1.000
_cell.length_c   1.000
_cell.angle_alpha   90.00
_cell.angle_beta   90.00
_cell.angle_gamma   90.00
#
_symmetry.space_group_name_H-M   'P 1'
#
loop_
_entity.id
_entity.type
_entity.pdbx_description
1 polymer ?
#
loop_
_entity_poly.entity_id
_entity_poly.type
_entity_poly.pdbx_seq_one_letter_code
_entity_poly.pdbx_strand_id
1 'polypeptide(L)'
;ELVVLLGASGSGKSTLLNILGGLDTATSGTVTYLDRDLTRADEDTLTEFRRYHVGFVFQFYNLIPSLTARENVAIVTEIARDPMTPEDALHLVGLDERMDHFPAQMSGGEQQRVAIARAIAKRPAVLLCDEPTGALDSKTGVAVLDAIQRVNEELGTTTAVITHNVVQARIANRIIHLSDGRITRVEENAERVPARELSW
;
A
#
# COMPACT_ATOMS: atom_id res chain seq x y z
N GLU A 1 5.68 -8.12 -8.35
CA GLU A 1 6.01 -6.89 -9.11
C GLU A 1 5.71 -5.66 -8.25
N LEU A 2 6.53 -4.61 -8.29
CA LEU A 2 6.27 -3.31 -7.67
C LEU A 2 6.07 -2.26 -8.77
N VAL A 3 4.90 -1.61 -8.79
CA VAL A 3 4.52 -0.59 -9.76
C VAL A 3 4.37 0.75 -9.05
N VAL A 4 4.88 1.82 -9.66
CA VAL A 4 4.63 3.20 -9.20
C VAL A 4 3.77 3.94 -10.21
N LEU A 5 2.68 4.55 -9.72
CA LEU A 5 1.86 5.50 -10.45
C LEU A 5 2.34 6.91 -10.09
N LEU A 6 2.97 7.59 -11.05
CA LEU A 6 3.62 8.87 -10.87
C LEU A 6 2.82 9.98 -11.56
N GLY A 7 2.55 11.08 -10.86
CA GLY A 7 1.86 12.22 -11.47
C GLY A 7 1.55 13.32 -10.46
N ALA A 8 1.23 14.52 -10.95
CA ALA A 8 0.86 15.65 -10.11
C ALA A 8 -0.39 15.38 -9.26
N SER A 9 -0.62 16.20 -8.24
CA SER A 9 -1.88 16.17 -7.49
C SER A 9 -3.07 16.40 -8.44
N GLY A 10 -4.16 15.66 -8.25
CA GLY A 10 -5.34 15.74 -9.12
C GLY A 10 -5.24 15.01 -10.46
N SER A 11 -4.15 14.29 -10.77
CA SER A 11 -4.01 13.59 -12.06
C SER A 11 -4.85 12.30 -12.23
N GLY A 12 -5.64 11.93 -11.21
CA GLY A 12 -6.51 10.73 -11.22
C GLY A 12 -5.91 9.47 -10.60
N LYS A 13 -4.71 9.55 -9.99
CA LYS A 13 -4.01 8.40 -9.37
C LYS A 13 -4.83 7.70 -8.30
N SER A 14 -5.33 8.43 -7.29
CA SER A 14 -6.09 7.85 -6.17
C SER A 14 -7.41 7.27 -6.65
N THR A 15 -8.08 7.91 -7.63
CA THR A 15 -9.28 7.35 -8.27
C THR A 15 -8.99 6.01 -8.93
N LEU A 16 -7.92 5.92 -9.74
CA LEU A 16 -7.53 4.66 -10.37
C LEU A 16 -7.18 3.59 -9.32
N LEU A 17 -6.43 3.95 -8.29
CA LEU A 17 -6.05 3.04 -7.20
C LEU A 17 -7.30 2.52 -6.44
N ASN A 18 -8.27 3.39 -6.16
CA ASN A 18 -9.53 3.03 -5.50
C ASN A 18 -10.38 2.09 -6.37
N ILE A 19 -10.45 2.34 -7.68
CA ILE A 19 -11.14 1.45 -8.63
C ILE A 19 -10.47 0.08 -8.66
N LEU A 20 -9.14 0.02 -8.77
CA LEU A 20 -8.39 -1.24 -8.77
C LEU A 20 -8.57 -2.03 -7.47
N GLY A 21 -8.73 -1.33 -6.35
CA GLY A 21 -8.98 -1.94 -5.04
C GLY A 21 -10.44 -2.22 -4.72
N GLY A 22 -11.37 -1.94 -5.65
CA GLY A 22 -12.80 -2.15 -5.44
C GLY A 22 -13.42 -1.25 -4.36
N LEU A 23 -12.83 -0.08 -4.10
CA LEU A 23 -13.40 0.97 -3.23
C LEU A 23 -14.26 1.97 -3.99
N ASP A 24 -14.10 2.02 -5.32
CA ASP A 24 -14.88 2.85 -6.22
C ASP A 24 -15.18 2.05 -7.50
N THR A 25 -16.18 2.48 -8.28
CA THR A 25 -16.62 1.77 -9.49
C THR A 25 -16.35 2.61 -10.73
N ALA A 26 -15.72 2.01 -11.74
CA ALA A 26 -15.49 2.66 -13.01
C ALA A 26 -16.82 2.97 -13.72
N THR A 27 -16.99 4.21 -14.20
CA THR A 27 -18.18 4.58 -15.00
C THR A 27 -18.24 3.84 -16.34
N SER A 28 -17.07 3.49 -16.91
CA SER A 28 -16.95 2.73 -18.15
C SER A 28 -15.63 1.98 -18.20
N GLY A 29 -15.51 1.05 -19.15
CA GLY A 29 -14.36 0.15 -19.26
C GLY A 29 -14.56 -1.12 -18.43
N THR A 30 -13.46 -1.82 -18.16
CA THR A 30 -13.46 -3.11 -17.47
C THR A 30 -12.32 -3.18 -16.46
N VAL A 31 -12.63 -3.71 -15.27
CA VAL A 31 -11.69 -4.01 -14.21
C VAL A 31 -11.84 -5.49 -13.88
N THR A 32 -10.76 -6.25 -14.03
CA THR A 32 -10.74 -7.68 -13.73
C THR A 32 -9.63 -8.00 -12.73
N TYR A 33 -9.90 -8.97 -11.87
CA TYR A 33 -8.90 -9.60 -11.01
C TYR A 33 -8.86 -11.08 -11.34
N LEU A 34 -7.77 -11.53 -11.99
CA LEU A 34 -7.70 -12.84 -12.62
C LEU A 34 -8.93 -13.02 -13.55
N ASP A 35 -9.72 -14.07 -13.34
CA ASP A 35 -10.92 -14.36 -14.11
C ASP A 35 -12.20 -13.69 -13.55
N ARG A 36 -12.11 -12.89 -12.48
CA ARG A 36 -13.25 -12.22 -11.84
C ARG A 36 -13.43 -10.81 -12.41
N ASP A 37 -14.61 -10.52 -12.96
CA ASP A 37 -14.99 -9.15 -13.35
C ASP A 37 -15.44 -8.36 -12.11
N LEU A 38 -14.69 -7.31 -11.77
CA LEU A 38 -14.99 -6.42 -10.65
C LEU A 38 -15.90 -5.26 -11.06
N THR A 39 -16.00 -4.96 -12.35
CA THR A 39 -16.81 -3.84 -12.88
C THR A 39 -18.29 -4.03 -12.62
N ARG A 40 -18.75 -5.29 -12.66
CA ARG A 40 -20.15 -5.69 -12.52
C ARG A 40 -20.44 -6.39 -11.19
N ALA A 41 -19.46 -6.41 -10.30
CA ALA A 41 -19.58 -7.03 -9.00
C ALA A 41 -20.61 -6.30 -8.13
N ASP A 42 -21.33 -7.08 -7.31
CA ASP A 42 -22.11 -6.53 -6.21
C ASP A 42 -21.23 -6.21 -5.00
N GLU A 43 -21.79 -5.53 -4.01
CA GLU A 43 -21.06 -5.08 -2.82
C GLU A 43 -20.52 -6.25 -1.99
N ASP A 44 -21.23 -7.38 -1.95
CA ASP A 44 -20.79 -8.59 -1.26
C ASP A 44 -19.54 -9.18 -1.94
N THR A 45 -19.53 -9.24 -3.27
CA THR A 45 -18.36 -9.63 -4.06
C THR A 45 -17.18 -8.70 -3.84
N LEU A 46 -17.40 -7.38 -3.88
CA LEU A 46 -16.33 -6.40 -3.65
C LEU A 46 -15.80 -6.49 -2.21
N THR A 47 -16.68 -6.73 -1.23
CA THR A 47 -16.29 -6.96 0.16
C THR A 47 -15.41 -8.19 0.30
N GLU A 48 -15.77 -9.29 -0.36
CA GLU A 48 -14.97 -10.51 -0.38
C GLU A 48 -13.60 -10.27 -1.04
N PHE A 49 -13.59 -9.59 -2.18
CA PHE A 49 -12.37 -9.24 -2.91
C PHE A 49 -11.41 -8.41 -2.05
N ARG A 50 -11.93 -7.35 -1.42
CA ARG A 50 -11.14 -6.52 -0.49
C ARG A 50 -10.65 -7.32 0.70
N ARG A 51 -11.50 -8.17 1.28
CA ARG A 51 -11.16 -8.98 2.45
C ARG A 51 -10.01 -9.92 2.18
N TYR A 52 -10.03 -10.67 1.08
CA TYR A 52 -9.07 -11.75 0.84
C TYR A 52 -7.92 -11.41 -0.11
N HIS A 53 -8.03 -10.38 -0.94
CA HIS A 53 -7.03 -10.13 -2.00
C HIS A 53 -6.33 -8.78 -1.89
N VAL A 54 -6.95 -7.76 -1.31
CA VAL A 54 -6.43 -6.39 -1.37
C VAL A 54 -6.01 -5.87 0.00
N GLY A 55 -4.73 -5.56 0.19
CA GLY A 55 -4.24 -4.74 1.29
C GLY A 55 -4.26 -3.27 0.88
N PHE A 56 -4.77 -2.39 1.75
CA PHE A 56 -4.78 -0.94 1.50
C PHE A 56 -3.97 -0.20 2.55
N VAL A 57 -3.12 0.70 2.09
CA VAL A 57 -2.32 1.61 2.91
C VAL A 57 -2.68 3.03 2.50
N PHE A 58 -3.34 3.75 3.39
CA PHE A 58 -3.81 5.12 3.15
C PHE A 58 -2.77 6.16 3.61
N GLN A 59 -2.82 7.35 3.01
CA GLN A 59 -1.98 8.49 3.37
C GLN A 59 -2.13 8.91 4.85
N PHE A 60 -3.34 8.81 5.42
CA PHE A 60 -3.63 9.23 6.81
C PHE A 60 -3.55 8.09 7.84
N TYR A 61 -2.90 6.96 7.51
CA TYR A 61 -2.70 5.76 8.34
C TYR A 61 -3.98 5.00 8.72
N ASN A 62 -5.07 5.71 9.02
CA ASN A 62 -6.37 5.21 9.50
C ASN A 62 -6.23 4.24 10.69
N LEU A 63 -5.32 4.52 11.62
CA LEU A 63 -5.14 3.73 12.85
C LEU A 63 -6.22 4.09 13.87
N ILE A 64 -6.64 3.11 14.68
CA ILE A 64 -7.55 3.32 15.80
C ILE A 64 -6.73 3.83 16.99
N PRO A 65 -6.95 5.07 17.46
CA PRO A 65 -6.07 5.72 18.46
C PRO A 65 -6.04 5.03 19.82
N SER A 66 -7.11 4.32 20.19
CA SER A 66 -7.25 3.63 21.47
C SER A 66 -6.65 2.23 21.49
N LEU A 67 -6.05 1.78 20.40
CA LEU A 67 -5.45 0.46 20.26
C LEU A 67 -3.94 0.61 20.09
N THR A 68 -3.19 -0.32 20.63
CA THR A 68 -1.74 -0.46 20.40
C THR A 68 -1.45 -0.83 18.94
N ALA A 69 -0.17 -0.75 18.53
CA ALA A 69 0.25 -1.20 17.21
C ALA A 69 -0.12 -2.68 16.96
N ARG A 70 0.12 -3.56 17.93
CA ARG A 70 -0.27 -4.98 17.87
C ARG A 70 -1.78 -5.14 17.68
N GLU A 71 -2.58 -4.44 18.47
CA GLU A 71 -4.05 -4.53 18.39
C GLU A 71 -4.60 -3.96 17.07
N ASN A 72 -4.02 -2.87 16.57
CA ASN A 72 -4.37 -2.33 15.25
C ASN A 72 -4.16 -3.35 14.13
N VAL A 73 -3.08 -4.13 14.21
CA VAL A 73 -2.77 -5.19 13.25
C VAL A 73 -3.69 -6.40 13.45
N ALA A 74 -3.98 -6.77 14.70
CA ALA A 74 -4.82 -7.92 15.03
C ALA A 74 -6.26 -7.83 14.51
N ILE A 75 -6.83 -6.62 14.38
CA ILE A 75 -8.21 -6.46 13.88
C ILE A 75 -8.44 -7.14 12.54
N VAL A 76 -7.45 -7.10 11.63
CA VAL A 76 -7.63 -7.69 10.30
C VAL A 76 -7.37 -9.20 10.28
N THR A 77 -6.72 -9.75 11.29
CA THR A 77 -6.39 -11.18 11.33
C THR A 77 -7.64 -12.01 11.64
N GLU A 78 -8.55 -11.49 12.45
CA GLU A 78 -9.84 -12.14 12.77
C GLU A 78 -10.72 -12.38 11.55
N ILE A 79 -10.55 -11.56 10.50
CA ILE A 79 -11.33 -11.68 9.27
C ILE A 79 -10.58 -12.39 8.14
N ALA A 80 -9.30 -12.71 8.30
CA ALA A 80 -8.49 -13.39 7.29
C ALA A 80 -8.60 -14.92 7.40
N ARG A 81 -8.35 -15.63 6.29
CA ARG A 81 -8.35 -17.12 6.29
C ARG A 81 -7.06 -17.72 6.83
N ASP A 82 -5.93 -17.10 6.50
CA ASP A 82 -4.58 -17.54 6.86
C ASP A 82 -3.72 -16.30 7.18
N PRO A 83 -4.00 -15.60 8.30
CA PRO A 83 -3.25 -14.42 8.66
C PRO A 83 -1.84 -14.74 9.14
N MET A 84 -0.94 -13.77 8.95
CA MET A 84 0.29 -13.64 9.72
C MET A 84 -0.06 -13.30 11.17
N THR A 85 0.81 -13.65 12.12
CA THR A 85 0.68 -13.09 13.46
C THR A 85 0.93 -11.58 13.42
N PRO A 86 0.26 -10.78 14.28
CA PRO A 86 0.56 -9.34 14.39
C PRO A 86 2.04 -9.06 14.63
N GLU A 87 2.70 -9.92 15.40
CA GLU A 87 4.13 -9.86 15.70
C GLU A 87 4.98 -10.03 14.44
N ASP A 88 4.71 -11.03 13.61
CA ASP A 88 5.43 -11.26 12.34
C ASP A 88 5.26 -10.07 11.38
N ALA A 89 4.04 -9.54 11.29
CA ALA A 89 3.75 -8.40 10.42
C ALA A 89 4.46 -7.12 10.89
N LEU A 90 4.52 -6.88 12.21
CA LEU A 90 5.25 -5.74 12.80
C LEU A 90 6.76 -5.92 12.69
N HIS A 91 7.27 -7.14 12.82
CA HIS A 91 8.68 -7.46 12.60
C HIS A 91 9.11 -7.16 11.17
N LEU A 92 8.28 -7.53 10.18
CA LEU A 92 8.60 -7.32 8.76
C LEU A 92 8.78 -5.83 8.41
N VAL A 93 8.06 -4.95 9.11
CA VAL A 93 8.19 -3.48 8.96
C VAL A 93 9.15 -2.84 9.97
N GLY A 94 9.86 -3.63 10.78
CA GLY A 94 10.87 -3.18 11.74
C GLY A 94 10.30 -2.39 12.92
N LEU A 95 9.24 -2.92 13.54
CA LEU A 95 8.54 -2.33 14.68
C LEU A 95 8.49 -3.25 15.92
N ASP A 96 9.45 -4.16 16.06
CA ASP A 96 9.54 -5.09 17.19
C ASP A 96 9.42 -4.42 18.56
N GLU A 97 10.14 -3.32 18.76
CA GLU A 97 10.17 -2.59 20.04
C GLU A 97 9.00 -1.62 20.21
N ARG A 98 8.04 -1.61 19.29
CA ARG A 98 6.92 -0.66 19.26
C ARG A 98 5.55 -1.32 19.28
N MET A 99 5.48 -2.64 19.40
CA MET A 99 4.23 -3.40 19.32
C MET A 99 3.16 -2.97 20.33
N ASP A 100 3.57 -2.60 21.55
CA ASP A 100 2.66 -2.19 22.63
C ASP A 100 2.43 -0.67 22.72
N HIS A 101 2.92 0.11 21.75
CA HIS A 101 2.72 1.56 21.74
C HIS A 101 1.39 1.93 21.08
N PHE A 102 0.70 2.93 21.65
CA PHE A 102 -0.45 3.58 21.02
C PHE A 102 0.01 4.54 19.92
N PRO A 103 -0.81 4.81 18.89
CA PRO A 103 -0.47 5.74 17.80
C PRO A 103 0.04 7.11 18.28
N ALA A 104 -0.52 7.65 19.37
CA ALA A 104 -0.11 8.93 19.94
C ALA A 104 1.34 8.93 20.50
N GLN A 105 1.94 7.76 20.71
CA GLN A 105 3.31 7.58 21.19
C GLN A 105 4.30 7.30 20.05
N MET A 106 3.83 7.26 18.80
CA MET A 106 4.60 6.87 17.62
C MET A 106 4.78 8.05 16.67
N SER A 107 5.95 8.13 16.04
CA SER A 107 6.18 9.05 14.92
C SER A 107 5.28 8.72 13.72
N GLY A 108 5.10 9.68 12.80
CA GLY A 108 4.30 9.46 11.59
C GLY A 108 4.77 8.27 10.75
N GLY A 109 6.09 8.07 10.61
CA GLY A 109 6.64 6.92 9.89
C GLY A 109 6.45 5.59 10.60
N GLU A 110 6.51 5.58 11.93
CA GLU A 110 6.15 4.39 12.71
C GLU A 110 4.65 4.07 12.53
N GLN A 111 3.76 5.07 12.61
CA GLN A 111 2.32 4.87 12.37
C GLN A 111 2.03 4.38 10.95
N GLN A 112 2.70 4.93 9.93
CA GLN A 112 2.59 4.46 8.55
C GLN A 112 3.04 3.01 8.41
N ARG A 113 4.13 2.61 9.07
CA ARG A 113 4.61 1.22 9.09
C ARG A 113 3.65 0.28 9.82
N VAL A 114 2.97 0.73 10.88
CA VAL A 114 1.84 -0.03 11.49
C VAL A 114 0.69 -0.20 10.48
N ALA A 115 0.36 0.85 9.71
CA ALA A 115 -0.67 0.74 8.67
C ALA A 115 -0.28 -0.27 7.56
N ILE A 116 1.00 -0.32 7.19
CA ILE A 116 1.55 -1.34 6.28
C ILE A 116 1.43 -2.73 6.91
N ALA A 117 1.91 -2.91 8.15
CA ALA A 117 1.80 -4.18 8.90
C ALA A 117 0.36 -4.70 8.94
N ARG A 118 -0.60 -3.82 9.23
CA ARG A 118 -2.03 -4.14 9.22
C ARG A 118 -2.52 -4.55 7.82
N ALA A 119 -2.07 -3.89 6.76
CA ALA A 119 -2.48 -4.25 5.40
C ALA A 119 -1.94 -5.63 4.99
N ILE A 120 -0.71 -5.98 5.39
CA ILE A 120 -0.05 -7.23 4.99
C ILE A 120 -0.39 -8.41 5.89
N ALA A 121 -0.85 -8.18 7.12
CA ALA A 121 -1.11 -9.25 8.10
C ALA A 121 -2.13 -10.29 7.60
N LYS A 122 -2.99 -9.93 6.65
CA LYS A 122 -3.92 -10.86 6.00
C LYS A 122 -3.38 -11.58 4.76
N ARG A 123 -2.09 -11.41 4.44
CA ARG A 123 -1.40 -11.94 3.26
C ARG A 123 -2.09 -11.59 1.93
N PRO A 124 -2.28 -10.30 1.62
CA PRO A 124 -2.96 -9.90 0.39
C PRO A 124 -2.16 -10.26 -0.85
N ALA A 125 -2.87 -10.57 -1.94
CA ALA A 125 -2.28 -10.76 -3.26
C ALA A 125 -1.83 -9.43 -3.89
N VAL A 126 -2.55 -8.35 -3.58
CA VAL A 126 -2.28 -6.99 -4.05
C VAL A 126 -2.21 -6.02 -2.88
N LEU A 127 -1.13 -5.24 -2.79
CA LEU A 127 -0.96 -4.15 -1.83
C LEU A 127 -1.05 -2.80 -2.57
N LEU A 128 -2.02 -1.98 -2.19
CA LEU A 128 -2.27 -0.67 -2.78
C LEU A 128 -1.90 0.42 -1.77
N CYS A 129 -0.98 1.30 -2.14
CA CYS A 129 -0.47 2.36 -1.27
C CYS A 129 -0.79 3.74 -1.84
N ASP A 130 -1.62 4.50 -1.13
CA ASP A 130 -2.00 5.88 -1.42
C ASP A 130 -1.04 6.86 -0.72
N GLU A 131 -0.13 7.45 -1.49
CA GLU A 131 0.88 8.43 -1.06
C GLU A 131 1.51 8.09 0.31
N PRO A 132 2.13 6.91 0.47
CA PRO A 132 2.53 6.39 1.78
C PRO A 132 3.58 7.24 2.50
N THR A 133 4.21 8.20 1.81
CA THR A 133 5.19 9.13 2.40
C THR A 133 4.74 10.58 2.38
N GLY A 134 3.50 10.88 1.96
CA GLY A 134 3.07 12.26 1.64
C GLY A 134 3.13 13.23 2.83
N ALA A 135 3.05 12.72 4.06
CA ALA A 135 3.10 13.50 5.30
C ALA A 135 4.42 13.37 6.07
N LEU A 136 5.47 12.77 5.48
CA LEU A 136 6.71 12.40 6.17
C LEU A 136 7.92 13.19 5.64
N ASP A 137 8.90 13.44 6.51
CA ASP A 137 10.22 13.91 6.08
C ASP A 137 10.95 12.84 5.25
N SER A 138 11.98 13.23 4.50
CA SER A 138 12.65 12.32 3.54
C SER A 138 13.28 11.10 4.22
N LYS A 139 13.93 11.26 5.37
CA LYS A 139 14.55 10.14 6.10
C LYS A 139 13.49 9.14 6.57
N THR A 140 12.39 9.64 7.11
CA THR A 140 11.28 8.80 7.55
C THR A 140 10.56 8.15 6.37
N GLY A 141 10.40 8.88 5.26
CA GLY A 141 9.81 8.36 4.03
C GLY A 141 10.63 7.23 3.41
N VAL A 142 11.96 7.30 3.46
CA VAL A 142 12.85 6.21 3.03
C VAL A 142 12.56 4.94 3.81
N ALA A 143 12.42 5.01 5.14
CA ALA A 143 12.13 3.84 5.97
C ALA A 143 10.77 3.20 5.65
N VAL A 144 9.77 4.02 5.28
CA VAL A 144 8.46 3.51 4.83
C VAL A 144 8.55 2.82 3.47
N LEU A 145 9.24 3.42 2.51
CA LEU A 145 9.42 2.82 1.18
C LEU A 145 10.24 1.53 1.24
N ASP A 146 11.24 1.47 2.12
CA ASP A 146 12.04 0.28 2.39
C ASP A 146 11.18 -0.85 2.94
N ALA A 147 10.26 -0.55 3.88
CA ALA A 147 9.30 -1.53 4.37
C ALA A 147 8.37 -2.05 3.25
N ILE A 148 7.88 -1.17 2.36
CA ILE A 148 7.03 -1.56 1.22
C ILE A 148 7.81 -2.43 0.22
N GLN A 149 9.05 -2.07 -0.08
CA GLN A 149 9.91 -2.84 -0.98
C GLN A 149 10.22 -4.22 -0.39
N ARG A 150 10.57 -4.28 0.90
CA ARG A 150 10.84 -5.54 1.61
C ARG A 150 9.63 -6.46 1.62
N VAL A 151 8.44 -5.93 1.88
CA VAL A 151 7.17 -6.67 1.78
C VAL A 151 6.96 -7.26 0.38
N ASN A 152 7.21 -6.48 -0.67
CA ASN A 152 7.08 -6.94 -2.05
C ASN A 152 8.05 -8.08 -2.37
N GLU A 153 9.28 -7.99 -1.88
CA GLU A 153 10.35 -8.96 -2.15
C GLU A 153 10.20 -10.24 -1.32
N GLU A 154 9.85 -10.14 -0.04
CA GLU A 154 9.73 -11.30 0.87
C GLU A 154 8.39 -12.03 0.71
N LEU A 155 7.29 -11.32 0.52
CA LEU A 155 5.95 -11.95 0.41
C LEU A 155 5.52 -12.21 -1.04
N GLY A 156 6.21 -11.63 -2.03
CA GLY A 156 5.82 -11.71 -3.44
C GLY A 156 4.51 -10.99 -3.77
N THR A 157 3.95 -10.23 -2.83
CA THR A 157 2.71 -9.46 -3.01
C THR A 157 2.87 -8.46 -4.15
N THR A 158 1.92 -8.41 -5.09
CA THR A 158 1.93 -7.39 -6.14
C THR A 158 1.63 -6.03 -5.53
N THR A 159 2.52 -5.05 -5.69
CA THR A 159 2.41 -3.79 -4.97
C THR A 159 2.27 -2.62 -5.94
N ALA A 160 1.30 -1.75 -5.72
CA ALA A 160 1.15 -0.49 -6.44
C ALA A 160 1.25 0.69 -5.46
N VAL A 161 2.15 1.63 -5.75
CA VAL A 161 2.34 2.85 -4.96
C VAL A 161 2.01 4.05 -5.82
N ILE A 162 1.15 4.94 -5.34
CA ILE A 162 0.97 6.24 -5.99
C ILE A 162 1.84 7.29 -5.28
N THR A 163 2.49 8.14 -6.06
CA THR A 163 3.31 9.26 -5.55
C THR A 163 3.40 10.37 -6.60
N HIS A 164 3.80 11.56 -6.16
CA HIS A 164 4.18 12.66 -7.05
C HIS A 164 5.70 12.87 -7.07
N ASN A 165 6.47 12.13 -6.27
CA ASN A 165 7.91 12.26 -6.17
C ASN A 165 8.63 11.32 -7.14
N VAL A 166 9.32 11.91 -8.12
CA VAL A 166 10.06 11.19 -9.17
C VAL A 166 11.20 10.31 -8.62
N VAL A 167 11.81 10.71 -7.51
CA VAL A 167 12.90 9.95 -6.88
C VAL A 167 12.37 8.63 -6.33
N GLN A 168 11.18 8.65 -5.71
CA GLN A 168 10.54 7.47 -5.13
C GLN A 168 10.16 6.44 -6.20
N ALA A 169 9.84 6.87 -7.42
CA ALA A 169 9.47 5.96 -8.51
C ALA A 169 10.60 4.99 -8.90
N ARG A 170 11.86 5.30 -8.58
CA ARG A 170 13.05 4.50 -8.93
C ARG A 170 13.13 3.14 -8.21
N ILE A 171 12.32 2.91 -7.18
CA ILE A 171 12.23 1.60 -6.51
C ILE A 171 11.41 0.60 -7.32
N ALA A 172 10.54 1.07 -8.21
CA ALA A 172 9.57 0.25 -8.90
C ALA A 172 10.20 -0.56 -10.04
N ASN A 173 9.63 -1.73 -10.33
CA ASN A 173 9.86 -2.47 -11.57
C ASN A 173 9.29 -1.72 -12.77
N ARG A 174 8.14 -1.04 -12.58
CA ARG A 174 7.44 -0.32 -13.65
C ARG A 174 6.88 1.00 -13.13
N ILE A 175 7.02 2.04 -13.94
CA ILE A 175 6.55 3.39 -13.63
C ILE A 175 5.48 3.76 -14.66
N ILE A 176 4.30 4.14 -14.18
CA ILE A 176 3.17 4.59 -14.99
C ILE A 176 2.96 6.07 -14.73
N HIS A 177 3.10 6.90 -15.75
CA HIS A 177 2.93 8.35 -15.65
C HIS A 177 1.48 8.72 -15.93
N LEU A 178 0.86 9.47 -15.02
CA LEU A 178 -0.51 9.95 -15.13
C LEU A 178 -0.56 11.49 -15.16
N SER A 179 -1.28 12.03 -16.14
CA SER A 179 -1.63 13.44 -16.25
C SER A 179 -3.07 13.58 -16.72
N ASP A 180 -3.85 14.47 -16.10
CA ASP A 180 -5.22 14.82 -16.51
C ASP A 180 -6.12 13.60 -16.76
N GLY A 181 -6.04 12.59 -15.86
CA GLY A 181 -6.84 11.36 -15.95
C GLY A 181 -6.39 10.37 -17.04
N ARG A 182 -5.22 10.57 -17.64
CA ARG A 182 -4.69 9.72 -18.72
C ARG A 182 -3.31 9.18 -18.38
N ILE A 183 -3.04 7.96 -18.82
CA ILE A 183 -1.68 7.41 -18.84
C ILE A 183 -0.94 8.05 -20.01
N THR A 184 0.11 8.79 -19.71
CA THR A 184 0.92 9.49 -20.72
C THR A 184 2.15 8.70 -21.12
N ARG A 185 2.70 7.88 -20.20
CA ARG A 185 3.90 7.07 -20.43
C ARG A 185 3.92 5.86 -19.49
N VAL A 186 4.48 4.75 -19.96
CA VAL A 186 4.81 3.59 -19.16
C VAL A 186 6.29 3.27 -19.37
N GLU A 187 7.02 3.08 -18.28
CA GLU A 187 8.46 2.81 -18.28
C GLU A 187 8.73 1.52 -17.51
N GLU A 188 9.44 0.58 -18.12
CA GLU A 188 10.03 -0.53 -17.39
C GLU A 188 11.39 -0.10 -16.85
N ASN A 189 11.58 -0.27 -15.54
CA ASN A 189 12.81 0.12 -14.89
C ASN A 189 13.79 -1.07 -14.91
N ALA A 190 14.83 -0.96 -15.74
CA ALA A 190 15.84 -1.99 -15.89
C ALA A 190 16.66 -2.21 -14.59
N GLU A 191 16.81 -1.17 -13.76
CA GLU A 191 17.60 -1.23 -12.53
C GLU A 191 16.84 -0.56 -11.38
N ARG A 192 16.27 -1.39 -10.51
CA ARG A 192 15.59 -0.91 -9.30
C ARG A 192 16.60 -0.41 -8.30
N VAL A 193 16.37 0.78 -7.77
CA VAL A 193 17.18 1.36 -6.69
C VAL A 193 16.61 0.88 -5.36
N PRO A 194 17.42 0.33 -4.45
CA PRO A 194 16.99 0.06 -3.08
C PRO A 194 16.46 1.34 -2.41
N ALA A 195 15.30 1.27 -1.75
CA ALA A 195 14.67 2.43 -1.14
C ALA A 195 15.61 3.19 -0.19
N ARG A 196 16.44 2.45 0.57
CA ARG A 196 17.49 2.98 1.46
C ARG A 196 18.54 3.86 0.79
N GLU A 197 18.70 3.78 -0.54
CA GLU A 197 19.67 4.58 -1.32
C GLU A 197 19.03 5.83 -1.93
N LEU A 198 17.72 6.03 -1.75
CA LEU A 198 17.04 7.22 -2.21
C LEU A 198 17.41 8.44 -1.35
N SER A 199 17.45 9.60 -2.00
CA SER A 199 17.63 10.90 -1.37
C SER A 199 16.84 11.95 -2.15
N TRP A 200 16.01 12.73 -1.45
CA TRP A 200 15.22 13.83 -1.99
C TRP A 200 15.01 14.92 -0.94
#